data_AF-A0A7W3VKJ0-F1
#
_entry.id   AF-A0A7W3VKJ0-F1
#
_cell.length_a   1.000
_cell.length_b   1.000
_cell.length_c   1.000
_cell.angle_alpha   90.00
_cell.angle_beta   90.00
_cell.angle_gamma   90.00
#
_symmetry.space_group_name_H-M   'P 1'
#
loop_
_entity.id
_entity.type
_entity.pdbx_description
1 polymer ?
#
loop_
_entity_poly.entity_id
_entity_poly.type
_entity_poly.pdbx_seq_one_letter_code
_entity_poly.pdbx_strand_id
1 'polypeptide(L)'
;MKKIISLSILLLTMSATYAQRKPVIMTANDIVVYKDLETILEHKAELGLSHKQEASFVVKNEYIKRDLQALNDRTDMLPVEKNETAKKVKESYALFIQRTLTKDQMDLWAQKKVEYDLANKQDNGYKADLKELDAVYKAEQKEIYRKYGMDRKIYAAQKTALRKKYDTDRLNLAQYYNVTKEENDVMSLEEIANLVKEFDDYYNGENETNPLKYLNIREASSNEVEVEQENYTEESETE
;
A
#
# COMPACT_ATOMS: atom_id res chain seq x y z
N MET A 1 -45.86 -52.12 28.21
CA MET A 1 -44.69 -51.45 28.85
C MET A 1 -43.49 -51.24 27.91
N LYS A 2 -42.97 -52.24 27.18
CA LYS A 2 -41.76 -52.06 26.32
C LYS A 2 -41.83 -50.97 25.22
N LYS A 3 -43.02 -50.57 24.75
CA LYS A 3 -43.21 -49.54 23.70
C LYS A 3 -43.16 -48.08 24.20
N ILE A 4 -43.23 -47.84 25.51
CA ILE A 4 -43.24 -46.47 26.07
C ILE A 4 -41.80 -45.94 26.19
N ILE A 5 -40.87 -46.83 26.57
CA ILE A 5 -39.46 -46.50 26.80
C ILE A 5 -38.78 -45.97 25.52
N SER A 6 -39.12 -46.51 24.34
CA SER A 6 -38.59 -46.02 23.05
C SER A 6 -39.05 -44.60 22.70
N LEU A 7 -40.26 -44.19 23.14
CA LEU A 7 -40.76 -42.85 22.88
C LEU A 7 -40.02 -41.81 23.72
N SER A 8 -39.76 -42.11 25.00
CA SER A 8 -38.96 -41.26 25.89
C SER A 8 -37.50 -41.12 25.44
N ILE A 9 -36.88 -42.17 24.88
CA ILE A 9 -35.52 -42.09 24.33
C ILE A 9 -35.48 -41.19 23.08
N LEU A 10 -36.49 -41.30 22.20
CA LEU A 10 -36.57 -40.52 20.96
C LEU A 10 -36.93 -39.04 21.22
N LEU A 11 -37.65 -38.75 22.30
CA LEU A 11 -37.86 -37.38 22.77
C LEU A 11 -36.59 -36.77 23.38
N LEU A 12 -35.82 -37.53 24.17
CA LEU A 12 -34.55 -37.04 24.74
C LEU A 12 -33.53 -36.65 23.66
N THR A 13 -33.42 -37.42 22.57
CA THR A 13 -32.50 -37.11 21.47
C THR A 13 -32.92 -35.88 20.66
N MET A 14 -34.22 -35.59 20.58
CA MET A 14 -34.74 -34.36 19.95
C MET A 14 -34.54 -33.10 20.82
N SER A 15 -34.50 -33.23 22.14
CA SER A 15 -34.16 -32.10 23.03
C SER A 15 -32.65 -31.78 23.08
N ALA A 16 -31.78 -32.72 22.69
CA ALA A 16 -30.32 -32.53 22.72
C ALA A 16 -29.77 -31.71 21.53
N THR A 17 -30.58 -31.43 20.51
CA THR A 17 -30.18 -30.64 19.33
C THR A 17 -30.34 -29.13 19.49
N TYR A 18 -30.86 -28.66 20.63
CA TYR A 18 -30.56 -27.32 21.15
C TYR A 18 -29.12 -27.28 21.71
N ALA A 19 -28.16 -27.64 20.86
CA ALA A 19 -26.76 -27.41 21.12
C ALA A 19 -26.55 -25.90 21.26
N GLN A 20 -26.24 -25.45 22.49
CA GLN A 20 -25.86 -24.07 22.75
C GLN A 20 -24.67 -23.73 21.85
N ARG A 21 -24.94 -22.97 20.76
CA ARG A 21 -23.87 -22.42 19.92
C ARG A 21 -22.99 -21.60 20.85
N LYS A 22 -21.73 -22.01 21.02
CA LYS A 22 -20.75 -21.21 21.76
C LYS A 22 -20.75 -19.81 21.16
N PRO A 23 -20.78 -18.73 21.96
CA PRO A 23 -20.72 -17.39 21.42
C PRO A 23 -19.43 -17.26 20.61
N VAL A 24 -19.58 -16.86 19.34
CA VAL A 24 -18.42 -16.54 18.50
C VAL A 24 -17.83 -15.26 19.05
N ILE A 25 -16.73 -15.39 19.79
CA ILE A 25 -15.98 -14.23 20.29
C ILE A 25 -15.41 -13.54 19.05
N MET A 26 -15.99 -12.39 18.69
CA MET A 26 -15.52 -11.60 17.57
C MET A 26 -14.09 -11.15 17.86
N THR A 27 -13.18 -11.43 16.94
CA THR A 27 -11.83 -10.86 17.01
C THR A 27 -11.88 -9.41 16.52
N ALA A 28 -10.90 -8.59 16.89
CA ALA A 28 -10.83 -7.19 16.43
C ALA A 28 -10.83 -7.06 14.89
N ASN A 29 -10.39 -8.10 14.18
CA ASN A 29 -10.35 -8.16 12.72
C ASN A 29 -11.73 -8.46 12.09
N ASP A 30 -12.74 -8.88 12.86
CA ASP A 30 -14.10 -9.17 12.38
C ASP A 30 -15.03 -7.95 12.44
N ILE A 31 -14.52 -6.79 12.89
CA ILE A 31 -15.25 -5.53 13.01
C ILE A 31 -15.25 -4.81 11.67
N VAL A 32 -16.45 -4.58 11.11
CA VAL A 32 -16.61 -3.87 9.84
C VAL A 32 -16.55 -2.37 10.09
N VAL A 33 -15.52 -1.71 9.55
CA VAL A 33 -15.31 -0.25 9.62
C VAL A 33 -15.37 0.37 8.22
N TYR A 34 -15.81 1.62 8.12
CA TYR A 34 -15.74 2.47 6.92
C TYR A 34 -15.53 3.91 7.38
N LYS A 35 -14.52 4.61 6.84
CA LYS A 35 -14.13 5.96 7.29
C LYS A 35 -14.33 7.05 6.24
N ASP A 36 -14.55 6.71 4.98
CA ASP A 36 -14.55 7.67 3.86
C ASP A 36 -15.43 8.92 4.11
N LEU A 37 -16.64 8.79 4.69
CA LEU A 37 -17.50 9.94 5.00
C LEU A 37 -16.95 10.84 6.12
N GLU A 38 -16.27 10.25 7.10
CA GLU A 38 -15.63 10.97 8.20
C GLU A 38 -14.40 11.72 7.68
N THR A 39 -13.55 11.06 6.89
CA THR A 39 -12.37 11.67 6.26
C THR A 39 -12.74 12.77 5.24
N ILE A 40 -13.85 12.62 4.49
CA ILE A 40 -14.39 13.69 3.64
C ILE A 40 -14.84 14.90 4.47
N LEU A 41 -15.41 14.68 5.67
CA LEU A 41 -15.83 15.77 6.56
C LEU A 41 -14.64 16.46 7.25
N GLU A 42 -13.56 15.72 7.55
CA GLU A 42 -12.29 16.28 8.03
C GLU A 42 -11.67 17.22 6.97
N HIS A 43 -11.60 16.77 5.71
CA HIS A 43 -11.00 17.52 4.60
C HIS A 43 -12.00 18.43 3.86
N LYS A 44 -13.15 18.75 4.46
CA LYS A 44 -14.26 19.50 3.81
C LYS A 44 -13.86 20.86 3.23
N ALA A 45 -12.86 21.51 3.83
CA ALA A 45 -12.34 22.79 3.38
C ALA A 45 -11.47 22.65 2.13
N GLU A 46 -10.59 21.65 2.09
CA GLU A 46 -9.74 21.32 0.93
C GLU A 46 -10.59 20.85 -0.26
N LEU A 47 -11.62 20.03 0.01
CA LEU A 47 -12.61 19.58 -0.98
C LEU A 47 -13.59 20.69 -1.42
N GLY A 48 -13.55 21.89 -0.82
CA GLY A 48 -14.44 23.00 -1.14
C GLY A 48 -15.92 22.62 -1.05
N LEU A 49 -16.32 21.82 -0.05
CA LEU A 49 -17.69 21.32 0.06
C LEU A 49 -18.67 22.48 0.31
N SER A 50 -19.74 22.54 -0.48
CA SER A 50 -20.85 23.45 -0.20
C SER A 50 -21.56 23.05 1.10
N HIS A 51 -22.16 24.01 1.79
CA HIS A 51 -22.88 23.76 3.05
C HIS A 51 -24.00 22.71 2.93
N LYS A 52 -24.63 22.57 1.73
CA LYS A 52 -25.59 21.50 1.46
C LYS A 52 -24.95 20.11 1.36
N GLN A 53 -23.77 20.02 0.74
CA GLN A 53 -23.00 18.77 0.69
C GLN A 53 -22.51 18.40 2.10
N GLU A 54 -21.93 19.35 2.84
CA GLU A 54 -21.48 19.16 4.22
C GLU A 54 -22.59 18.61 5.12
N ALA A 55 -23.75 19.27 5.16
CA ALA A 55 -24.90 18.79 5.95
C ALA A 55 -25.37 17.39 5.52
N SER A 56 -25.33 17.09 4.22
CA SER A 56 -25.67 15.76 3.70
C SER A 56 -24.66 14.70 4.16
N PHE A 57 -23.36 15.01 4.16
CA PHE A 57 -22.30 14.14 4.66
C PHE A 57 -22.40 13.90 6.17
N VAL A 58 -22.65 14.94 6.98
CA VAL A 58 -22.85 14.82 8.44
C VAL A 58 -24.00 13.85 8.74
N VAL A 59 -25.16 14.07 8.13
CA VAL A 59 -26.33 13.20 8.30
C VAL A 59 -26.03 11.76 7.86
N LYS A 60 -25.34 11.59 6.72
CA LYS A 60 -25.03 10.26 6.18
C LYS A 60 -23.95 9.52 6.98
N ASN A 61 -23.04 10.24 7.66
CA ASN A 61 -22.05 9.69 8.57
C ASN A 61 -22.72 9.04 9.81
N GLU A 62 -23.75 9.67 10.38
CA GLU A 62 -24.48 9.07 11.51
C GLU A 62 -25.32 7.85 11.11
N TYR A 63 -25.83 7.81 9.86
CA TYR A 63 -26.46 6.59 9.33
C TYR A 63 -25.46 5.44 9.16
N ILE A 64 -24.26 5.67 8.60
CA ILE A 64 -23.30 4.57 8.43
C ILE A 64 -22.77 4.05 9.76
N LYS A 65 -22.52 4.91 10.75
CA LYS A 65 -22.15 4.47 12.11
C LYS A 65 -23.19 3.51 12.68
N ARG A 66 -24.48 3.85 12.56
CA ARG A 66 -25.60 3.01 13.01
C ARG A 66 -25.69 1.70 12.23
N ASP A 67 -25.59 1.73 10.90
CA ASP A 67 -25.69 0.54 10.06
C ASP A 67 -24.52 -0.43 10.31
N LEU A 68 -23.31 0.09 10.49
CA LEU A 68 -22.12 -0.71 10.81
C LEU A 68 -22.16 -1.25 12.23
N GLN A 69 -22.62 -0.48 13.21
CA GLN A 69 -22.85 -0.98 14.56
C GLN A 69 -23.88 -2.13 14.54
N ALA A 70 -25.04 -1.93 13.91
CA ALA A 70 -26.06 -2.98 13.78
C ALA A 70 -25.58 -4.23 13.01
N LEU A 71 -24.62 -4.08 12.08
CA LEU A 71 -23.98 -5.20 11.40
C LEU A 71 -22.93 -5.89 12.28
N ASN A 72 -22.22 -5.15 13.13
CA ASN A 72 -21.19 -5.69 14.03
C ASN A 72 -21.77 -6.37 15.26
N ASP A 73 -22.89 -5.88 15.80
CA ASP A 73 -23.57 -6.45 16.96
C ASP A 73 -24.34 -7.75 16.63
N ARG A 74 -24.49 -8.10 15.34
CA ARG A 74 -25.13 -9.34 14.88
C ARG A 74 -24.24 -10.56 15.08
N THR A 75 -24.60 -11.39 16.06
CA THR A 75 -23.95 -12.65 16.41
C THR A 75 -24.58 -13.89 15.75
N ASP A 76 -25.70 -13.72 15.04
CA ASP A 76 -26.50 -14.78 14.42
C ASP A 76 -26.12 -15.07 12.95
N MET A 77 -25.48 -14.12 12.29
CA MET A 77 -25.11 -14.13 10.88
C MET A 77 -23.82 -14.92 10.58
N LEU A 78 -23.76 -15.64 9.46
CA LEU A 78 -22.54 -16.34 9.06
C LEU A 78 -21.46 -15.34 8.58
N PRO A 79 -20.15 -15.61 8.76
CA PRO A 79 -19.09 -14.68 8.33
C PRO A 79 -19.14 -14.29 6.85
N VAL A 80 -19.54 -15.22 5.96
CA VAL A 80 -19.70 -14.95 4.52
C VAL A 80 -20.85 -13.97 4.27
N GLU A 81 -22.00 -14.18 4.94
CA GLU A 81 -23.16 -13.30 4.85
C GLU A 81 -22.86 -11.91 5.43
N LYS A 82 -22.09 -11.85 6.53
CA LYS A 82 -21.63 -10.59 7.14
C LYS A 82 -20.75 -9.82 6.16
N ASN A 83 -19.83 -10.50 5.47
CA ASN A 83 -18.94 -9.90 4.48
C ASN A 83 -19.68 -9.41 3.22
N GLU A 84 -20.64 -10.18 2.70
CA GLU A 84 -21.48 -9.72 1.59
C GLU A 84 -22.36 -8.53 1.98
N THR A 85 -22.94 -8.54 3.19
CA THR A 85 -23.76 -7.45 3.71
C THR A 85 -22.91 -6.20 3.92
N ALA A 86 -21.73 -6.34 4.54
CA ALA A 86 -20.73 -5.28 4.67
C ALA A 86 -20.37 -4.66 3.32
N LYS A 87 -20.12 -5.49 2.30
CA LYS A 87 -19.82 -5.03 0.94
C LYS A 87 -20.97 -4.20 0.35
N LYS A 88 -22.20 -4.72 0.37
CA LYS A 88 -23.41 -4.01 -0.12
C LYS A 88 -23.64 -2.67 0.60
N VAL A 89 -23.45 -2.65 1.92
CA VAL A 89 -23.53 -1.43 2.74
C VAL A 89 -22.49 -0.41 2.27
N LYS A 90 -21.21 -0.80 2.23
CA LYS A 90 -20.10 0.08 1.79
C LYS A 90 -20.27 0.58 0.35
N GLU A 91 -20.74 -0.26 -0.58
CA GLU A 91 -21.06 0.13 -1.95
C GLU A 91 -22.16 1.20 -2.01
N SER A 92 -23.20 1.11 -1.17
CA SER A 92 -24.26 2.13 -1.11
C SER A 92 -23.74 3.50 -0.64
N TYR A 93 -22.74 3.50 0.25
CA TYR A 93 -22.09 4.72 0.74
C TYR A 93 -21.09 5.30 -0.27
N ALA A 94 -20.36 4.45 -1.00
CA ALA A 94 -19.54 4.88 -2.14
C ALA A 94 -20.39 5.53 -3.25
N LEU A 95 -21.55 4.95 -3.58
CA LEU A 95 -22.52 5.53 -4.52
C LEU A 95 -23.11 6.87 -4.01
N PHE A 96 -23.25 7.05 -2.70
CA PHE A 96 -23.65 8.34 -2.12
C PHE A 96 -22.56 9.40 -2.33
N ILE A 97 -21.29 9.09 -2.07
CA ILE A 97 -20.15 10.00 -2.32
C ILE A 97 -20.14 10.44 -3.80
N GLN A 98 -20.18 9.47 -4.72
CA GLN A 98 -20.16 9.70 -6.17
C GLN A 98 -21.32 10.57 -6.69
N ARG A 99 -22.47 10.58 -6.01
CA ARG A 99 -23.64 11.41 -6.37
C ARG A 99 -23.65 12.77 -5.70
N THR A 100 -22.86 12.95 -4.63
CA THR A 100 -22.87 14.16 -3.80
C THR A 100 -21.72 15.10 -4.14
N LEU A 101 -20.54 14.56 -4.51
CA LEU A 101 -19.40 15.34 -4.96
C LEU A 101 -19.50 15.67 -6.45
N THR A 102 -18.94 16.82 -6.87
CA THR A 102 -18.69 17.12 -8.29
C THR A 102 -17.53 16.27 -8.82
N LYS A 103 -17.30 16.28 -10.14
CA LYS A 103 -16.18 15.55 -10.74
C LYS A 103 -14.83 16.00 -10.16
N ASP A 104 -14.59 17.31 -10.11
CA ASP A 104 -13.32 17.85 -9.63
C ASP A 104 -13.10 17.53 -8.13
N GLN A 105 -14.17 17.53 -7.33
CA GLN A 105 -14.16 17.09 -5.94
C GLN A 105 -13.91 15.59 -5.79
N MET A 106 -14.44 14.76 -6.69
CA MET A 106 -14.17 13.32 -6.75
C MET A 106 -12.72 13.02 -7.11
N ASP A 107 -12.13 13.77 -8.04
CA ASP A 107 -10.74 13.61 -8.46
C ASP A 107 -9.78 14.04 -7.34
N LEU A 108 -10.06 15.15 -6.63
CA LEU A 108 -9.32 15.56 -5.43
C LEU A 108 -9.49 14.55 -4.28
N TRP A 109 -10.72 14.05 -4.06
CA TRP A 109 -10.99 13.02 -3.05
C TRP A 109 -10.23 11.72 -3.35
N ALA A 110 -10.10 11.32 -4.61
CA ALA A 110 -9.32 10.14 -4.98
C ALA A 110 -7.83 10.27 -4.59
N GLN A 111 -7.24 11.46 -4.76
CA GLN A 111 -5.88 11.76 -4.32
C GLN A 111 -5.77 11.71 -2.78
N LYS A 112 -6.63 12.46 -2.08
CA LYS A 112 -6.69 12.52 -0.60
C LYS A 112 -6.95 11.16 0.03
N LYS A 113 -7.74 10.30 -0.62
CA LYS A 113 -7.98 8.93 -0.17
C LYS A 113 -6.71 8.08 -0.26
N VAL A 114 -5.92 8.19 -1.34
CA VAL A 114 -4.64 7.47 -1.45
C VAL A 114 -3.65 7.95 -0.39
N GLU A 115 -3.56 9.26 -0.13
CA GLU A 115 -2.77 9.83 0.97
C GLU A 115 -3.19 9.25 2.33
N TYR A 116 -4.49 9.24 2.62
CA TYR A 116 -5.05 8.73 3.88
C TYR A 116 -4.88 7.22 4.06
N ASP A 117 -5.10 6.43 2.99
CA ASP A 117 -4.90 4.99 2.99
C ASP A 117 -3.41 4.63 3.13
N LEU A 118 -2.48 5.47 2.65
CA LEU A 118 -1.04 5.35 2.97
C LEU A 118 -0.77 5.66 4.45
N ALA A 119 -1.25 6.81 4.95
CA ALA A 119 -0.97 7.27 6.32
C ALA A 119 -1.56 6.37 7.42
N ASN A 120 -2.63 5.61 7.12
CA ASN A 120 -3.27 4.68 8.05
C ASN A 120 -2.84 3.22 7.86
N LYS A 121 -1.99 2.89 6.88
CA LYS A 121 -1.34 1.58 6.87
C LYS A 121 -0.38 1.50 8.06
N GLN A 122 -0.56 0.48 8.89
CA GLN A 122 0.52 0.06 9.77
C GLN A 122 1.68 -0.38 8.88
N ASP A 123 2.79 0.37 8.92
CA ASP A 123 4.04 -0.06 8.31
C ASP A 123 4.54 -1.29 9.08
N ASN A 124 4.17 -2.47 8.58
CA ASN A 124 4.62 -3.75 9.09
C ASN A 124 6.02 -4.11 8.53
N GLY A 125 6.66 -3.16 7.84
CA GLY A 125 7.96 -3.25 7.19
C GLY A 125 7.90 -3.98 5.84
N TYR A 126 8.87 -3.68 4.98
CA TYR A 126 9.09 -4.27 3.66
C TYR A 126 8.83 -5.78 3.54
N LYS A 127 9.15 -6.56 4.58
CA LYS A 127 8.95 -8.03 4.61
C LYS A 127 7.47 -8.43 4.71
N ALA A 128 6.64 -7.65 5.38
CA ALA A 128 5.20 -7.87 5.45
C ALA A 128 4.52 -7.49 4.13
N ASP A 129 4.86 -6.33 3.58
CA ASP A 129 4.32 -5.83 2.31
C ASP A 129 4.71 -6.75 1.13
N LEU A 130 5.95 -7.25 1.09
CA LEU A 130 6.35 -8.31 0.15
C LEU A 130 5.48 -9.56 0.27
N LYS A 131 5.12 -9.96 1.49
CA LYS A 131 4.30 -11.15 1.75
C LYS A 131 2.83 -10.93 1.33
N GLU A 132 2.32 -9.71 1.47
CA GLU A 132 1.00 -9.33 0.97
C GLU A 132 0.98 -9.30 -0.57
N LEU A 133 1.98 -8.67 -1.20
CA LEU A 133 2.16 -8.66 -2.66
C LEU A 133 2.24 -10.09 -3.24
N ASP A 134 2.97 -10.98 -2.57
CA ASP A 134 3.04 -12.41 -2.88
C ASP A 134 1.68 -13.12 -2.77
N ALA A 135 0.85 -12.74 -1.79
CA ALA A 135 -0.47 -13.32 -1.58
C ALA A 135 -1.46 -12.84 -2.66
N VAL A 136 -1.44 -11.54 -3.00
CA VAL A 136 -2.23 -10.95 -4.09
C VAL A 136 -1.86 -11.60 -5.42
N TYR A 137 -0.56 -11.70 -5.75
CA TYR A 137 -0.10 -12.37 -6.98
C TYR A 137 -0.60 -13.83 -7.08
N LYS A 138 -0.52 -14.60 -5.99
CA LYS A 138 -1.03 -15.99 -5.94
C LYS A 138 -2.55 -16.06 -6.06
N ALA A 139 -3.29 -15.05 -5.60
CA ALA A 139 -4.75 -14.96 -5.76
C ALA A 139 -5.14 -14.60 -7.20
N GLU A 140 -4.54 -13.55 -7.79
CA GLU A 140 -4.76 -13.15 -9.18
C GLU A 140 -4.37 -14.29 -10.15
N GLN A 141 -3.28 -15.02 -9.88
CA GLN A 141 -2.87 -16.18 -10.68
C GLN A 141 -3.92 -17.31 -10.67
N LYS A 142 -4.52 -17.60 -9.50
CA LYS A 142 -5.63 -18.58 -9.39
C LYS A 142 -6.87 -18.10 -10.15
N GLU A 143 -7.16 -16.80 -10.12
CA GLU A 143 -8.31 -16.27 -10.84
C GLU A 143 -8.10 -16.28 -12.37
N ILE A 144 -6.90 -15.97 -12.86
CA ILE A 144 -6.51 -16.12 -14.27
C ILE A 144 -6.66 -17.57 -14.72
N TYR A 145 -6.23 -18.54 -13.90
CA TYR A 145 -6.46 -19.96 -14.20
C TYR A 145 -7.95 -20.32 -14.25
N ARG A 146 -8.75 -19.83 -13.29
CA ARG A 146 -10.22 -20.06 -13.26
C ARG A 146 -10.94 -19.46 -14.47
N LYS A 147 -10.56 -18.25 -14.90
CA LYS A 147 -11.21 -17.52 -16.01
C LYS A 147 -10.73 -17.96 -17.39
N TYR A 148 -9.44 -18.22 -17.54
CA TYR A 148 -8.80 -18.40 -18.85
C TYR A 148 -8.10 -19.75 -19.03
N GLY A 149 -8.10 -20.65 -18.05
CA GLY A 149 -7.36 -21.92 -18.10
C GLY A 149 -7.66 -22.83 -19.30
N MET A 150 -8.83 -22.67 -19.93
CA MET A 150 -9.22 -23.36 -21.17
C MET A 150 -8.71 -22.68 -22.44
N ASP A 151 -8.49 -21.35 -22.43
CA ASP A 151 -7.87 -20.62 -23.54
C ASP A 151 -6.37 -20.45 -23.29
N ARG A 152 -5.58 -21.34 -23.88
CA ARG A 152 -4.13 -21.37 -23.71
C ARG A 152 -3.42 -20.09 -24.18
N LYS A 153 -3.98 -19.34 -25.13
CA LYS A 153 -3.38 -18.08 -25.63
C LYS A 153 -3.65 -16.94 -24.66
N ILE A 154 -4.91 -16.74 -24.27
CA ILE A 154 -5.28 -15.67 -23.33
C ILE A 154 -4.66 -15.95 -21.95
N TYR A 155 -4.68 -17.19 -21.47
CA TYR A 155 -4.01 -17.59 -20.22
C TYR A 155 -2.51 -17.25 -20.22
N ALA A 156 -1.79 -17.56 -21.30
CA ALA A 156 -0.36 -17.26 -21.39
C ALA A 156 -0.07 -15.76 -21.42
N ALA A 157 -0.87 -14.98 -22.15
CA ALA A 157 -0.76 -13.52 -22.19
C ALA A 157 -1.04 -12.89 -20.81
N GLN A 158 -2.17 -13.25 -20.18
CA GLN A 158 -2.57 -12.74 -18.87
C GLN A 158 -1.57 -13.13 -17.76
N LYS A 159 -1.07 -14.38 -17.77
CA LYS A 159 -0.02 -14.81 -16.84
C LYS A 159 1.29 -14.02 -17.01
N THR A 160 1.64 -13.66 -18.24
CA THR A 160 2.86 -12.87 -18.53
C THR A 160 2.68 -11.41 -18.10
N ALA A 161 1.52 -10.82 -18.35
CA ALA A 161 1.18 -9.48 -17.88
C ALA A 161 1.17 -9.38 -16.35
N LEU A 162 0.53 -10.35 -15.67
CA LEU A 162 0.52 -10.44 -14.20
C LEU A 162 1.94 -10.56 -13.62
N ARG A 163 2.80 -11.39 -14.24
CA ARG A 163 4.20 -11.51 -13.79
C ARG A 163 4.96 -10.18 -13.92
N LYS A 164 4.84 -9.50 -15.07
CA LYS A 164 5.45 -8.17 -15.26
C LYS A 164 4.96 -7.17 -14.22
N LYS A 165 3.64 -7.10 -13.98
CA LYS A 165 3.04 -6.26 -12.94
C LYS A 165 3.65 -6.55 -11.57
N TYR A 166 3.70 -7.81 -11.14
CA TYR A 166 4.31 -8.20 -9.87
C TYR A 166 5.81 -7.83 -9.78
N ASP A 167 6.58 -8.05 -10.85
CA ASP A 167 8.01 -7.71 -10.87
C ASP A 167 8.20 -6.16 -10.78
N THR A 168 7.32 -5.36 -11.41
CA THR A 168 7.27 -3.90 -11.28
C THR A 168 6.83 -3.44 -9.88
N ASP A 169 5.72 -3.96 -9.36
CA ASP A 169 5.18 -3.61 -8.04
C ASP A 169 6.21 -3.93 -6.94
N ARG A 170 6.96 -5.04 -7.09
CA ARG A 170 8.06 -5.42 -6.20
C ARG A 170 9.26 -4.47 -6.30
N LEU A 171 9.59 -3.99 -7.49
CA LEU A 171 10.66 -2.99 -7.68
C LEU A 171 10.28 -1.65 -7.03
N ASN A 172 9.05 -1.18 -7.28
CA ASN A 172 8.51 0.04 -6.67
C ASN A 172 8.50 -0.05 -5.14
N LEU A 173 8.13 -1.21 -4.59
CA LEU A 173 8.17 -1.46 -3.15
C LEU A 173 9.59 -1.43 -2.60
N ALA A 174 10.56 -2.03 -3.30
CA ALA A 174 11.97 -1.98 -2.91
C ALA A 174 12.52 -0.54 -2.96
N GLN A 175 12.14 0.25 -3.97
CA GLN A 175 12.49 1.67 -4.06
C GLN A 175 11.90 2.45 -2.89
N TYR A 176 10.59 2.33 -2.62
CA TYR A 176 9.92 3.01 -1.51
C TYR A 176 10.65 2.83 -0.17
N TYR A 177 11.01 1.59 0.17
CA TYR A 177 11.71 1.29 1.43
C TYR A 177 13.22 1.63 1.44
N ASN A 178 13.84 1.84 0.27
CA ASN A 178 15.22 2.33 0.17
C ASN A 178 15.29 3.86 0.27
N VAL A 179 14.41 4.57 -0.46
CA VAL A 179 14.29 6.03 -0.47
C VAL A 179 14.01 6.56 0.94
N THR A 180 13.13 5.90 1.71
CA THR A 180 12.81 6.27 3.10
C THR A 180 13.96 6.19 4.10
N LYS A 181 15.16 5.71 3.70
CA LYS A 181 16.29 5.54 4.62
C LYS A 181 17.43 6.54 4.47
N GLU A 182 17.64 7.13 3.29
CA GLU A 182 18.82 7.99 3.02
C GLU A 182 18.55 9.26 2.18
N GLU A 183 17.38 9.41 1.51
CA GLU A 183 17.14 10.52 0.57
C GLU A 183 16.25 11.64 1.14
N ASN A 184 16.80 12.42 2.07
CA ASN A 184 16.26 13.76 2.40
C ASN A 184 17.36 14.82 2.66
N ASP A 185 18.64 14.47 2.50
CA ASP A 185 19.78 15.38 2.76
C ASP A 185 21.03 15.10 1.89
N VAL A 186 20.91 14.22 0.88
CA VAL A 186 22.01 13.90 -0.04
C VAL A 186 21.62 14.31 -1.46
N MET A 187 22.22 15.40 -1.95
CA MET A 187 22.08 15.84 -3.34
C MET A 187 22.63 14.78 -4.30
N SER A 188 22.00 14.67 -5.47
CA SER A 188 22.47 13.78 -6.53
C SER A 188 23.86 14.19 -7.02
N LEU A 189 24.61 13.23 -7.59
CA LEU A 189 25.94 13.51 -8.13
C LEU A 189 25.93 14.56 -9.26
N GLU A 190 24.82 14.68 -10.00
CA GLU A 190 24.63 15.71 -11.03
C GLU A 190 24.38 17.09 -10.40
N GLU A 191 23.61 17.19 -9.33
CA GLU A 191 23.42 18.44 -8.58
C GLU A 191 24.71 18.89 -7.89
N ILE A 192 25.48 17.96 -7.29
CA ILE A 192 26.80 18.26 -6.72
C ILE A 192 27.76 18.75 -7.81
N ALA A 193 27.81 18.08 -8.96
CA ALA A 193 28.67 18.50 -10.08
C ALA A 193 28.29 19.88 -10.63
N ASN A 194 26.99 20.18 -10.74
CA ASN A 194 26.50 21.48 -11.18
C ASN A 194 26.81 22.59 -10.15
N LEU A 195 26.61 22.35 -8.85
CA LEU A 195 26.94 23.32 -7.79
C LEU A 195 28.45 23.58 -7.68
N VAL A 196 29.30 22.54 -7.83
CA VAL A 196 30.76 22.70 -7.89
C VAL A 196 31.15 23.50 -9.12
N LYS A 197 30.53 23.25 -10.27
CA LYS A 197 30.76 24.04 -11.48
C LYS A 197 30.32 25.49 -11.31
N GLU A 198 29.13 25.76 -10.77
CA GLU A 198 28.65 27.13 -10.50
C GLU A 198 29.56 27.87 -9.52
N PHE A 199 30.11 27.18 -8.51
CA PHE A 199 31.11 27.72 -7.60
C PHE A 199 32.43 28.06 -8.28
N ASP A 200 32.97 27.13 -9.10
CA ASP A 200 34.21 27.35 -9.85
C ASP A 200 34.05 28.43 -10.92
N ASP A 201 32.94 28.47 -11.66
CA ASP A 201 32.62 29.50 -12.65
C ASP A 201 32.51 30.89 -11.98
N TYR A 202 31.94 30.97 -10.76
CA TYR A 202 31.76 32.21 -10.01
C TYR A 202 33.06 32.78 -9.39
N TYR A 203 33.98 31.91 -8.94
CA TYR A 203 35.21 32.34 -8.26
C TYR A 203 36.48 32.29 -9.12
N ASN A 204 36.59 31.38 -10.09
CA ASN A 204 37.81 31.11 -10.85
C ASN A 204 37.78 31.59 -12.32
N GLY A 205 36.62 32.05 -12.82
CA GLY A 205 36.44 32.79 -14.07
C GLY A 205 36.90 32.08 -15.35
N GLU A 206 35.97 31.36 -16.00
CA GLU A 206 36.10 30.74 -17.34
C GLU A 206 37.49 30.15 -17.68
N ASN A 207 38.10 29.41 -16.75
CA ASN A 207 39.20 28.52 -17.10
C ASN A 207 38.64 27.19 -17.62
N GLU A 208 38.68 26.98 -18.93
CA GLU A 208 38.20 25.78 -19.63
C GLU A 208 38.74 24.48 -19.00
N THR A 209 38.00 23.90 -18.07
CA THR A 209 38.29 22.57 -17.52
C THR A 209 37.22 21.59 -17.96
N ASN A 210 37.66 20.54 -18.66
CA ASN A 210 36.77 19.61 -19.33
C ASN A 210 35.84 18.90 -18.33
N PRO A 211 34.49 19.02 -18.44
CA PRO A 211 33.55 18.49 -17.47
C PRO A 211 33.61 16.96 -17.32
N LEU A 212 34.18 16.24 -18.30
CA LEU A 212 34.42 14.79 -18.21
C LEU A 212 35.48 14.41 -17.17
N LYS A 213 36.27 15.37 -16.65
CA LYS A 213 37.29 15.12 -15.61
C LYS A 213 36.68 14.55 -14.32
N TYR A 214 35.45 14.93 -13.99
CA TYR A 214 34.74 14.51 -12.78
C TYR A 214 33.95 13.20 -12.93
N LEU A 215 33.76 12.72 -14.17
CA LEU A 215 33.06 11.46 -14.48
C LEU A 215 33.99 10.25 -14.63
N ASN A 216 35.30 10.44 -14.53
CA ASN A 216 36.29 9.37 -14.70
C ASN A 216 36.41 8.51 -13.43
N ILE A 217 35.33 7.81 -13.09
CA ILE A 217 35.35 6.70 -12.14
C ILE A 217 36.22 5.61 -12.76
N ARG A 218 37.46 5.47 -12.29
CA ARG A 218 38.27 4.29 -12.59
C ARG A 218 37.56 3.08 -12.00
N GLU A 219 36.96 2.25 -12.85
CA GLU A 219 36.63 0.87 -12.48
C GLU A 219 37.91 0.22 -11.96
N ALA A 220 37.83 -0.42 -10.79
CA ALA A 220 38.98 -1.03 -10.14
C ALA A 220 39.41 -2.32 -10.85
N SER A 221 40.10 -2.19 -11.97
CA SER A 221 40.80 -3.29 -12.63
C SER A 221 42.03 -3.68 -11.80
N SER A 222 41.99 -4.91 -11.31
CA SER A 222 43.06 -5.70 -10.67
C SER A 222 44.52 -5.30 -10.92
N ASN A 223 45.31 -5.38 -9.84
CA ASN A 223 46.78 -5.57 -9.80
C ASN A 223 47.66 -4.59 -10.59
N GLU A 224 48.33 -3.68 -9.89
CA GLU A 224 49.76 -3.82 -9.56
C GLU A 224 50.20 -2.66 -8.65
N VAL A 225 50.95 -2.97 -7.58
CA VAL A 225 51.69 -1.98 -6.79
C VAL A 225 53.16 -2.22 -7.08
N GLU A 226 53.69 -1.49 -8.05
CA GLU A 226 55.12 -1.26 -8.15
C GLU A 226 55.43 0.12 -7.55
N VAL A 227 56.54 0.19 -6.81
CA VAL A 227 56.88 1.29 -5.91
C VAL A 227 57.93 2.17 -6.57
N GLU A 228 57.64 3.46 -6.74
CA GLU A 228 58.68 4.46 -6.97
C GLU A 228 58.58 5.57 -5.91
N GLN A 229 59.49 5.53 -4.95
CA GLN A 229 59.76 6.62 -4.02
C GLN A 229 61.07 7.30 -4.40
N GLU A 230 61.04 8.63 -4.40
CA GLU A 230 62.15 9.52 -4.03
C GLU A 230 63.38 9.58 -4.96
N ASN A 231 63.35 10.56 -5.87
CA ASN A 231 64.56 11.32 -6.21
C ASN A 231 64.61 12.58 -5.32
N TYR A 232 65.43 12.55 -4.28
CA TYR A 232 65.86 13.74 -3.54
C TYR A 232 67.19 14.22 -4.14
N THR A 233 67.21 15.46 -4.63
CA THR A 233 68.46 16.19 -4.89
C THR A 233 68.24 17.65 -4.53
N GLU A 234 68.88 18.10 -3.45
CA GLU A 234 69.02 19.52 -3.14
C GLU A 234 70.52 19.81 -3.01
N GLU A 235 70.94 20.98 -3.49
CA GLU A 235 72.32 21.22 -3.94
C GLU A 235 73.29 21.63 -2.80
N SER A 236 74.56 21.34 -3.04
CA SER A 236 75.76 22.14 -2.65
C SER A 236 75.51 23.67 -2.66
N GLU A 237 76.21 24.58 -1.95
CA GLU A 237 77.57 24.64 -1.37
C GLU A 237 77.66 25.95 -0.50
N THR A 238 78.68 26.33 0.29
CA THR A 238 80.04 25.82 0.61
C THR A 238 80.37 26.12 2.11
N GLU A 239 81.66 26.00 2.48
CA GLU A 239 82.42 26.41 3.67
C GLU A 239 82.27 27.87 4.17
#